data_AF-A0A7C3HH79-F1
#
_entry.id   AF-A0A7C3HH79-F1
#
_cell.length_a   1.000
_cell.length_b   1.000
_cell.length_c   1.000
_cell.angle_alpha   90.00
_cell.angle_beta   90.00
_cell.angle_gamma   90.00
#
_symmetry.space_group_name_H-M   'P 1'
#
loop_
_entity.id
_entity.type
_entity.pdbx_description
1 polymer ?
#
loop_
_entity_poly.entity_id
_entity_poly.type
_entity_poly.pdbx_seq_one_letter_code
_entity_poly.pdbx_strand_id
1 'polypeptide(L)'
;MTDQAKIIYTLTDESPAIATYSLLPIIETFANAASVSIETLDISLSGRILALFPDYLSKEQQVVDALSMLGELVTTPSANIVKLPNISASIPQLITAIKELQNHGYPVPDYPA
;
A
#
# COMPACT_ATOMS: atom_id res chain seq x y z
N MET A 1 -3.27 30.47 2.76
CA MET A 1 -3.38 29.44 1.71
C MET A 1 -4.14 28.31 2.34
N THR A 2 -5.33 27.97 1.86
CA THR A 2 -6.05 26.79 2.34
C THR A 2 -5.28 25.57 1.86
N ASP A 3 -4.63 24.85 2.77
CA ASP A 3 -4.10 23.53 2.47
C ASP A 3 -5.25 22.69 1.91
N GLN A 4 -5.05 22.17 0.71
CA GLN A 4 -6.03 21.32 0.07
C GLN A 4 -6.20 20.07 0.93
N ALA A 5 -7.41 19.84 1.43
CA ALA A 5 -7.68 18.68 2.27
C ALA A 5 -7.32 17.39 1.49
N LYS A 6 -6.63 16.48 2.17
CA LYS A 6 -6.06 15.27 1.57
C LYS A 6 -6.51 14.04 2.35
N ILE A 7 -6.95 13.01 1.64
CA ILE A 7 -7.29 11.71 2.21
C ILE A 7 -6.32 10.68 1.64
N ILE A 8 -5.71 9.89 2.51
CA ILE A 8 -4.96 8.70 2.10
C ILE A 8 -5.90 7.49 2.07
N TYR A 9 -5.99 6.81 0.93
CA TYR A 9 -6.74 5.58 0.77
C TYR A 9 -5.76 4.41 0.69
N THR A 10 -5.87 3.45 1.61
CA THR A 10 -4.92 2.32 1.64
C THR A 10 -5.23 1.31 0.54
N LEU A 11 -4.25 0.98 -0.29
CA LEU A 11 -4.31 -0.23 -1.13
C LEU A 11 -3.92 -1.42 -0.25
N THR A 12 -4.72 -2.47 -0.28
CA THR A 12 -4.56 -3.64 0.58
C THR A 12 -4.58 -4.93 -0.23
N ASP A 13 -5.17 -6.00 0.30
CA ASP A 13 -5.07 -7.35 -0.21
C ASP A 13 -6.45 -7.90 -0.60
N GLU A 14 -6.47 -8.99 -1.37
CA GLU A 14 -7.65 -9.85 -1.60
C GLU A 14 -8.94 -9.07 -1.97
N SER A 15 -10.07 -9.38 -1.32
CA SER A 15 -11.37 -8.81 -1.66
C SER A 15 -11.43 -7.28 -1.53
N PRO A 16 -10.89 -6.65 -0.46
CA PRO A 16 -10.80 -5.19 -0.38
C PRO A 16 -9.98 -4.54 -1.50
N ALA A 17 -8.89 -5.16 -1.95
CA ALA A 17 -8.10 -4.63 -3.07
C ALA A 17 -8.94 -4.58 -4.34
N ILE A 18 -9.63 -5.69 -4.67
CA ILE A 18 -10.51 -5.77 -5.85
C ILE A 18 -11.64 -4.74 -5.78
N ALA A 19 -12.27 -4.58 -4.60
CA ALA A 19 -13.31 -3.58 -4.41
C ALA A 19 -12.78 -2.14 -4.61
N THR A 20 -11.53 -1.89 -4.21
CA THR A 20 -10.88 -0.58 -4.39
C THR A 20 -10.73 -0.21 -5.85
N TYR A 21 -10.35 -1.15 -6.73
CA TYR A 21 -10.26 -0.90 -8.18
C TYR A 21 -11.58 -0.43 -8.81
N SER A 22 -12.73 -0.82 -8.24
CA SER A 22 -14.05 -0.38 -8.69
C SER A 22 -14.46 0.95 -8.05
N LEU A 23 -14.29 1.08 -6.73
CA LEU A 23 -14.87 2.17 -5.96
C LEU A 23 -13.98 3.43 -5.91
N LEU A 24 -12.65 3.27 -5.93
CA LEU A 24 -11.71 4.40 -5.78
C LEU A 24 -11.89 5.48 -6.87
N PRO A 25 -12.03 5.16 -8.18
CA PRO A 25 -12.24 6.18 -9.21
C PRO A 25 -13.54 6.99 -9.00
N ILE A 26 -14.57 6.35 -8.43
CA ILE A 26 -15.83 7.02 -8.07
C ILE A 26 -15.57 7.97 -6.90
N ILE A 27 -14.90 7.51 -5.84
CA ILE A 27 -14.57 8.35 -4.68
C ILE A 27 -13.75 9.57 -5.10
N GLU A 28 -12.72 9.38 -5.94
CA GLU A 28 -11.88 10.46 -6.46
C GLU A 28 -12.70 11.52 -7.20
N THR A 29 -13.62 11.09 -8.08
CA THR A 29 -14.48 12.00 -8.84
C THR A 29 -15.33 12.89 -7.92
N PHE A 30 -15.94 12.30 -6.88
CA PHE A 30 -16.77 13.05 -5.94
C PHE A 30 -15.95 13.91 -4.98
N ALA A 31 -14.80 13.44 -4.51
CA ALA A 31 -13.91 14.18 -3.62
C ALA A 31 -13.32 15.43 -4.30
N ASN A 32 -12.96 15.32 -5.58
CA ASN A 32 -12.43 16.43 -6.37
C ASN A 32 -13.44 17.58 -6.49
N ALA A 33 -14.74 17.31 -6.56
CA ALA A 33 -15.78 18.34 -6.57
C ALA A 33 -15.79 19.20 -5.28
N ALA A 34 -15.27 18.65 -4.17
CA ALA A 34 -15.12 19.34 -2.89
C ALA A 34 -13.68 19.88 -2.66
N SER A 35 -12.82 19.88 -3.70
CA SER A 35 -11.39 20.22 -3.58
C SER A 35 -10.65 19.35 -2.55
N VAL A 36 -11.06 18.08 -2.41
CA VAL A 36 -10.37 17.09 -1.57
C VAL A 36 -9.55 16.17 -2.49
N SER A 37 -8.25 16.09 -2.24
CA SER A 37 -7.37 15.16 -2.97
C SER A 37 -7.43 13.77 -2.32
N ILE A 38 -7.46 12.73 -3.15
CA ILE A 38 -7.27 11.35 -2.72
C ILE A 38 -5.89 10.91 -3.20
N GLU A 39 -5.10 10.35 -2.31
CA GLU A 39 -3.84 9.69 -2.65
C GLU A 39 -3.83 8.28 -2.10
N THR A 40 -3.08 7.39 -2.75
CA THR A 40 -3.00 5.99 -2.36
C THR A 40 -1.64 5.65 -1.77
N LEU A 41 -1.66 4.86 -0.70
CA LEU A 41 -0.46 4.23 -0.16
C LEU A 41 -0.68 2.72 -0.08
N ASP A 42 0.25 1.96 -0.63
CA ASP A 42 0.16 0.49 -0.70
C ASP A 42 0.72 -0.16 0.56
N ILE A 43 -0.16 -0.81 1.32
CA ILE A 43 0.19 -1.58 2.52
C ILE A 43 -0.16 -3.06 2.36
N SER A 44 -0.34 -3.53 1.12
CA SER A 44 -0.46 -4.95 0.79
C SER A 44 0.72 -5.76 1.33
N LEU A 45 0.52 -7.07 1.47
CA LEU A 45 1.59 -7.98 1.87
C LEU A 45 2.78 -7.91 0.91
N SER A 46 2.53 -7.90 -0.40
CA SER A 46 3.58 -7.80 -1.42
C SER A 46 4.32 -6.47 -1.35
N GLY A 47 3.60 -5.34 -1.28
CA GLY A 47 4.18 -4.01 -1.16
C GLY A 47 5.08 -3.88 0.07
N ARG A 48 4.63 -4.40 1.22
CA ARG A 48 5.42 -4.41 2.46
C ARG A 48 6.65 -5.32 2.40
N ILE A 49 6.59 -6.45 1.71
CA ILE A 49 7.78 -7.30 1.49
C ILE A 49 8.80 -6.52 0.65
N LEU A 50 8.37 -5.95 -0.48
CA LEU A 50 9.27 -5.21 -1.38
C LEU A 50 9.94 -4.01 -0.70
N ALA A 51 9.19 -3.26 0.11
CA ALA A 51 9.70 -2.12 0.86
C ALA A 51 10.84 -2.48 1.83
N LEU A 52 10.87 -3.72 2.35
CA LEU A 52 11.89 -4.19 3.29
C LEU A 52 13.17 -4.69 2.63
N PHE A 53 13.17 -4.94 1.32
CA PHE A 53 14.32 -5.50 0.59
C PHE A 53 14.77 -4.64 -0.60
N PRO A 54 14.90 -3.31 -0.48
CA PRO A 54 15.25 -2.45 -1.61
C PRO A 54 16.61 -2.80 -2.24
N ASP A 55 17.55 -3.32 -1.45
CA ASP A 55 18.89 -3.72 -1.90
C ASP A 55 18.89 -4.93 -2.85
N TYR A 56 17.81 -5.72 -2.85
CA TYR A 56 17.62 -6.83 -3.79
C TYR A 56 16.99 -6.36 -5.09
N LEU A 57 16.36 -5.19 -5.11
CA LEU A 57 15.52 -4.72 -6.20
C LEU A 57 16.27 -3.79 -7.16
N SER A 58 15.91 -3.83 -8.44
CA SER A 58 16.31 -2.78 -9.37
C SER A 58 15.65 -1.45 -8.97
N LYS A 59 16.16 -0.32 -9.46
CA LYS A 59 15.59 1.01 -9.17
C LYS A 59 14.11 1.11 -9.57
N GLU A 60 13.73 0.41 -10.64
CA GLU A 60 12.37 0.39 -11.18
C GLU A 60 11.43 -0.52 -10.37
N GLN A 61 11.98 -1.49 -9.63
CA GLN A 61 11.23 -2.42 -8.79
C GLN A 61 11.05 -1.89 -7.36
N GLN A 62 11.86 -0.92 -6.95
CA GLN A 62 11.79 -0.35 -5.61
C GLN A 62 10.46 0.38 -5.39
N VAL A 63 9.89 0.15 -4.21
CA VAL A 63 8.67 0.81 -3.74
C VAL A 63 8.98 1.59 -2.47
N VAL A 64 8.15 2.58 -2.17
CA VAL A 64 8.27 3.34 -0.91
C VAL A 64 7.78 2.50 0.27
N ASP A 65 8.37 2.70 1.45
CA ASP A 65 7.84 2.14 2.70
C ASP A 65 6.61 2.93 3.16
N ALA A 66 5.49 2.65 2.51
CA ALA A 66 4.20 3.26 2.78
C ALA A 66 3.71 3.05 4.22
N LEU A 67 4.06 1.93 4.86
CA LEU A 67 3.64 1.65 6.23
C LEU A 67 4.35 2.58 7.22
N SER A 68 5.66 2.76 7.06
CA SER A 68 6.43 3.72 7.86
C SER A 68 5.97 5.16 7.61
N MET A 69 5.73 5.55 6.35
CA MET A 69 5.18 6.87 6.00
C MET A 69 3.81 7.13 6.67
N LEU A 70 2.92 6.14 6.67
CA LEU A 70 1.64 6.23 7.37
C LEU A 70 1.82 6.33 8.88
N GLY A 71 2.78 5.60 9.46
CA GLY A 71 3.12 5.65 10.87
C GLY A 71 3.57 7.04 11.33
N GLU A 72 4.32 7.76 10.50
CA GLU A 72 4.66 9.17 10.73
C GLU A 72 3.43 10.07 10.58
N LEU A 73 2.65 9.88 9.50
CA LEU A 73 1.49 10.72 9.20
C LEU A 73 0.45 10.70 10.32
N VAL A 74 0.13 9.54 10.91
CA VAL A 74 -0.89 9.41 11.98
C VAL A 74 -0.56 10.20 13.24
N THR A 75 0.68 10.67 13.40
CA THR A 75 1.08 11.54 14.52
C THR A 75 0.76 13.01 14.27
N THR A 76 0.34 13.37 13.05
CA THR A 76 0.02 14.74 12.65
C THR A 76 -1.49 15.03 12.75
N PRO A 77 -1.90 16.27 13.09
CA PRO A 77 -3.32 16.66 13.12
C PRO A 77 -4.00 16.63 11.74
N SER A 78 -3.21 16.70 10.67
CA SER A 78 -3.67 16.65 9.27
C SER A 78 -3.95 15.23 8.76
N ALA A 79 -3.68 14.20 9.57
CA ALA A 79 -3.88 12.82 9.17
C ALA A 79 -5.35 12.51 8.89
N ASN A 80 -5.65 12.15 7.65
CA ASN A 80 -6.96 11.63 7.26
C ASN A 80 -6.74 10.39 6.40
N ILE A 81 -7.01 9.22 6.97
CA ILE A 81 -6.66 7.92 6.39
C ILE A 81 -7.90 7.03 6.38
N VAL A 82 -8.25 6.51 5.20
CA VAL A 82 -9.24 5.48 5.02
C VAL A 82 -8.52 4.13 4.96
N LYS A 83 -8.61 3.37 6.05
CA LYS A 83 -7.95 2.08 6.23
C LYS A 83 -8.90 0.93 5.89
N LEU A 84 -8.58 0.18 4.83
CA LEU A 84 -9.30 -1.02 4.44
C LEU A 84 -8.73 -2.26 5.15
N PRO A 85 -9.47 -3.38 5.27
CA PRO A 85 -8.91 -4.63 5.79
C PRO A 85 -7.69 -5.09 4.96
N ASN A 86 -6.68 -5.63 5.63
CA ASN A 86 -5.44 -6.14 5.02
C ASN A 86 -5.02 -7.46 5.69
N ILE A 87 -4.12 -8.19 5.05
CA ILE A 87 -3.61 -9.48 5.57
C ILE A 87 -2.66 -9.26 6.76
N SER A 88 -2.99 -9.92 7.88
CA SER A 88 -2.02 -10.27 8.94
C SER A 88 -1.43 -11.64 8.61
N ALA A 89 -0.31 -11.64 7.89
CA ALA A 89 0.17 -12.84 7.19
C ALA A 89 0.62 -13.95 8.15
N SER A 90 0.07 -15.15 7.94
CA SER A 90 0.65 -16.39 8.45
C SER A 90 1.93 -16.77 7.68
N ILE A 91 2.74 -17.68 8.23
CA ILE A 91 3.95 -18.18 7.53
C ILE A 91 3.64 -18.74 6.14
N PRO A 92 2.59 -19.58 5.93
CA PRO A 92 2.25 -20.06 4.59
C PRO A 92 1.90 -18.94 3.61
N GLN A 93 1.17 -17.91 4.05
CA GLN A 93 0.83 -16.76 3.21
C GLN A 93 2.08 -15.95 2.84
N LEU A 94 3.00 -15.72 3.79
CA LEU A 94 4.26 -15.05 3.54
C LEU A 94 5.11 -15.80 2.49
N ILE A 95 5.27 -17.12 2.67
CA ILE A 95 6.03 -17.96 1.72
C ILE A 95 5.38 -17.93 0.33
N THR A 96 4.04 -17.94 0.26
CA THR A 96 3.30 -17.88 -1.00
C THR A 96 3.52 -16.53 -1.70
N ALA A 97 3.43 -15.42 -0.97
CA ALA A 97 3.66 -14.08 -1.51
C ALA A 97 5.12 -13.89 -1.99
N ILE A 98 6.10 -14.40 -1.24
CA ILE A 98 7.52 -14.39 -1.65
C ILE A 98 7.69 -15.15 -2.97
N LYS A 99 7.14 -16.37 -3.07
CA LYS A 99 7.20 -17.17 -4.31
C LYS A 99 6.52 -16.48 -5.48
N GLU A 100 5.37 -15.85 -5.24
CA GLU A 100 4.67 -15.10 -6.28
C GLU A 100 5.50 -13.90 -6.77
N LEU A 101 6.10 -13.13 -5.86
CA LEU A 101 7.01 -12.03 -6.21
C LEU A 101 8.22 -12.52 -7.01
N GLN A 102 8.86 -13.62 -6.58
CA GLN A 102 9.98 -14.22 -7.30
C GLN A 102 9.59 -14.67 -8.72
N ASN A 103 8.41 -15.27 -8.88
CA ASN A 103 7.88 -15.64 -10.20
C ASN A 103 7.63 -14.43 -11.12
N HIS A 104 7.36 -13.25 -10.54
CA HIS A 104 7.24 -11.98 -11.27
C HIS A 104 8.59 -11.26 -11.44
N GLY A 105 9.72 -11.89 -11.08
CA GLY A 105 11.06 -11.36 -11.31
C GLY A 105 11.59 -10.43 -10.21
N TYR A 106 10.94 -10.37 -9.05
CA TYR A 106 11.46 -9.68 -7.87
C TYR A 106 12.39 -10.63 -7.09
N PRO A 107 13.71 -10.39 -7.04
CA PRO A 107 14.66 -11.34 -6.46
C PRO A 107 14.74 -11.22 -4.93
N VAL A 108 13.59 -11.12 -4.25
CA VAL A 108 13.52 -11.11 -2.78
C VAL A 108 13.91 -12.49 -2.22
N PRO A 109 14.59 -12.54 -1.05
CA PRO A 109 15.10 -13.79 -0.50
C PRO A 109 13.98 -14.70 0.00
N ASP A 110 14.26 -16.01 0.02
CA ASP A 110 13.39 -17.00 0.65
C ASP A 110 13.28 -16.79 2.17
N TYR A 111 12.14 -17.21 2.73
CA TYR A 111 11.99 -17.29 4.18
C TYR A 111 12.76 -18.51 4.73
N PRO A 112 13.66 -18.35 5.72
CA PRO A 112 14.69 -19.34 6.08
C PRO A 112 14.20 -20.49 6.98
N ALA A 113 12.95 -20.94 6.85
CA ALA A 113 12.36 -21.99 7.70
C ALA A 113 13.01 -23.36 7.54
#